data_AF-A0A840EFM1-F1
#
_entry.id   AF-A0A840EFM1-F1
#
_cell.length_a   1.000
_cell.length_b   1.000
_cell.length_c   1.000
_cell.angle_alpha   90.00
_cell.angle_beta   90.00
_cell.angle_gamma   90.00
#
_symmetry.space_group_name_H-M   'P 1'
#
loop_
_entity.id
_entity.type
_entity.pdbx_description
1 polymer ?
#
loop_
_entity_poly.entity_id
_entity_poly.type
_entity_poly.pdbx_seq_one_letter_code
_entity_poly.pdbx_strand_id
1 'polypeptide(L)' 'MPDQSLTPGQALGRWILHVVVFLLSGGVAAGASALAYQAIAQTQTPLGIYAVIFAAGGFIAYRQTERVLATEA' A
#
# COMPACT_ATOMS: atom_id res chain seq x y z
N MET A 1 -24.54 -12.51 -9.56
CA MET A 1 -23.94 -13.46 -8.61
C MET A 1 -24.90 -13.60 -7.43
N PRO A 2 -25.21 -14.81 -6.92
CA PRO A 2 -26.06 -14.90 -5.75
C PRO A 2 -25.34 -14.27 -4.56
N ASP A 3 -25.98 -13.32 -3.87
CA ASP A 3 -25.47 -12.66 -2.67
C ASP A 3 -25.34 -13.69 -1.54
N GLN A 4 -24.20 -14.35 -1.51
CA GLN A 4 -23.86 -15.31 -0.47
C GLN A 4 -23.43 -14.51 0.77
N SER A 5 -24.42 -14.11 1.57
CA SER A 5 -24.20 -13.42 2.84
C SER A 5 -23.26 -14.24 3.71
N LEU A 6 -22.04 -13.73 3.94
CA LEU A 6 -21.03 -14.38 4.75
C LEU A 6 -21.55 -14.56 6.17
N THR A 7 -21.30 -15.71 6.77
CA THR A 7 -21.59 -15.91 8.18
C THR A 7 -20.73 -14.96 9.03
N PRO A 8 -21.18 -14.51 10.21
CA PRO A 8 -20.43 -13.57 11.04
C PRO A 8 -18.98 -14.00 11.32
N GLY A 9 -18.74 -15.31 11.50
CA GLY A 9 -17.39 -15.86 11.69
C GLY A 9 -16.50 -15.76 10.45
N GLN A 10 -17.06 -15.95 9.26
CA GLN A 10 -16.33 -15.77 8.00
C GLN A 10 -15.99 -14.30 7.74
N ALA A 11 -16.92 -13.39 8.05
CA ALA A 11 -16.68 -11.95 7.98
C ALA A 11 -15.57 -11.52 8.93
N LEU A 12 -15.58 -12.00 10.18
CA LEU A 12 -14.53 -11.71 11.16
C LEU A 12 -13.16 -12.24 10.71
N GLY A 13 -13.09 -13.49 10.23
CA GLY A 13 -11.85 -14.08 9.73
C GLY A 13 -11.27 -13.30 8.55
N ARG A 14 -12.14 -12.88 7.62
CA ARG A 14 -11.73 -12.06 6.47
C ARG A 14 -11.25 -10.67 6.92
N TRP A 15 -11.89 -10.06 7.92
CA TRP A 15 -11.45 -8.79 8.49
C TRP A 15 -10.07 -8.91 9.15
N ILE A 16 -9.83 -9.94 9.97
CA ILE A 16 -8.52 -10.19 10.60
C ILE A 16 -7.44 -10.33 9.54
N LEU A 17 -7.70 -11.10 8.47
CA LEU A 17 -6.76 -11.25 7.36
C LEU A 17 -6.39 -9.90 6.74
N HIS A 18 -7.37 -9.02 6.50
CA HIS A 18 -7.12 -7.69 5.95
C HIS A 18 -6.27 -6.83 6.89
N VAL A 19 -6.55 -6.87 8.19
CA VAL A 19 -5.78 -6.13 9.20
C VAL A 19 -4.32 -6.61 9.20
N VAL A 20 -4.09 -7.93 9.18
CA VAL A 20 -2.73 -8.50 9.14
C VAL A 20 -1.99 -8.07 7.86
N VAL A 21 -2.64 -8.19 6.70
CA VAL A 21 -2.05 -7.78 5.42
C VAL A 21 -1.74 -6.28 5.42
N PHE A 22 -2.63 -5.45 5.97
CA PHE A 22 -2.42 -4.01 6.10
C PHE A 22 -1.23 -3.69 7.01
N LEU A 23 -1.12 -4.31 8.18
CA LEU A 23 0.00 -4.09 9.10
C LEU A 23 1.33 -4.51 8.46
N LEU A 24 1.38 -5.68 7.82
CA LEU A 24 2.60 -6.18 7.18
C LEU A 24 3.01 -5.29 6.01
N SER A 25 2.06 -4.95 5.14
CA SER A 25 2.33 -4.11 3.96
C SER A 25 2.73 -2.69 4.38
N GLY A 26 2.03 -2.11 5.37
CA GLY A 26 2.34 -0.81 5.93
C GLY A 26 3.70 -0.76 6.64
N GLY A 27 4.02 -1.79 7.43
CA GLY A 27 5.30 -1.93 8.11
C GLY A 27 6.47 -2.09 7.13
N VAL A 28 6.31 -2.92 6.09
CA VAL A 28 7.31 -3.07 5.02
C VAL A 28 7.49 -1.76 4.25
N ALA A 29 6.42 -1.07 3.89
CA ALA A 29 6.49 0.21 3.20
C ALA A 29 7.18 1.29 4.05
N ALA A 30 6.83 1.38 5.34
CA ALA A 30 7.47 2.30 6.27
C ALA A 30 8.96 1.97 6.47
N GLY A 31 9.31 0.70 6.65
CA GLY A 31 10.69 0.24 6.80
C GLY A 31 11.53 0.51 5.55
N ALA A 32 11.01 0.17 4.36
CA ALA A 32 11.66 0.45 3.09
C ALA A 32 11.86 1.97 2.87
N SER A 33 10.88 2.79 3.25
CA SER A 33 10.97 4.25 3.16
C SER A 33 12.02 4.82 4.12
N ALA A 34 12.12 4.28 5.34
CA ALA A 34 13.13 4.67 6.31
C ALA A 34 14.55 4.27 5.86
N LEU A 35 14.71 3.06 5.32
CA LEU A 35 16.00 2.60 4.76
C LEU A 35 16.41 3.41 3.54
N ALA A 36 15.46 3.71 2.63
CA ALA A 36 15.70 4.61 1.52
C ALA A 36 16.13 5.99 2.04
N TYR A 37 15.40 6.55 3.00
CA TYR A 37 15.76 7.83 3.61
C TYR A 37 17.17 7.83 4.21
N GLN A 38 17.55 6.79 4.96
CA GLN A 38 18.91 6.67 5.50
C GLN A 38 19.98 6.53 4.42
N ALA A 39 19.75 5.72 3.39
CA ALA A 39 20.69 5.54 2.28
C ALA A 39 20.93 6.85 1.52
N ILE A 40 19.91 7.71 1.50
CA ILE A 40 19.88 8.94 0.71
C ILE A 40 20.30 10.17 1.53
N ALA A 41 20.01 10.23 2.82
CA ALA A 41 20.35 11.36 3.70
C ALA A 41 21.87 11.60 3.81
N GLN A 42 22.70 10.65 3.38
CA GLN A 42 24.14 10.82 3.18
C GLN A 42 24.50 11.70 1.96
N THR A 43 23.54 12.04 1.10
CA THR A 43 23.72 12.86 -0.10
C THR A 43 23.15 14.27 0.11
N GLN A 44 23.89 15.30 -0.30
CA GLN A 44 23.61 16.73 -0.01
C GLN A 44 22.34 17.30 -0.69
N THR A 45 21.50 16.49 -1.31
CA THR A 45 20.28 16.94 -2.01
C THR A 45 19.04 16.08 -1.67
N PRO A 46 18.41 16.31 -0.51
CA PRO A 46 17.24 15.53 -0.06
C PRO A 46 16.03 15.64 -1.01
N LEU A 47 15.84 16.81 -1.62
CA LEU A 47 14.63 17.19 -2.39
C LEU A 47 14.38 16.32 -3.64
N GLY A 48 15.42 16.05 -4.41
CA GLY A 48 15.28 15.28 -5.66
C GLY A 48 14.81 13.85 -5.40
N ILE A 49 15.17 13.31 -4.25
CA ILE A 49 14.90 11.91 -3.96
C ILE A 49 13.54 11.74 -3.28
N TYR A 50 13.10 12.71 -2.46
CA TYR A 50 11.69 12.78 -2.06
C TYR A 50 10.77 12.86 -3.28
N ALA A 51 11.11 13.68 -4.28
CA ALA A 51 10.33 13.77 -5.51
C ALA A 51 10.21 12.41 -6.22
N VAL A 52 11.29 11.62 -6.30
CA VAL A 52 11.28 10.28 -6.89
C VAL A 52 10.43 9.30 -6.07
N ILE A 53 10.56 9.29 -4.75
CA ILE A 53 9.78 8.40 -3.87
C ILE A 53 8.29 8.71 -3.96
N PHE A 54 7.91 9.99 -3.86
CA PHE A 54 6.52 10.40 -3.96
C PHE A 54 5.93 10.19 -5.35
N ALA A 55 6.71 10.43 -6.42
CA ALA A 55 6.27 10.15 -7.78
C ALA A 55 6.06 8.64 -8.02
N ALA A 56 6.99 7.79 -7.58
CA ALA A 56 6.87 6.35 -7.70
C ALA A 56 5.69 5.81 -6.87
N GLY A 57 5.56 6.24 -5.62
CA GLY A 57 4.44 5.88 -4.74
C GLY A 57 3.09 6.33 -5.31
N GLY A 58 3.00 7.58 -5.77
CA GLY A 58 1.81 8.13 -6.41
C GLY A 58 1.43 7.39 -7.70
N PHE A 59 2.41 7.02 -8.52
CA PHE A 59 2.17 6.26 -9.74
C PHE A 59 1.65 4.84 -9.45
N ILE A 60 2.23 4.14 -8.46
CA ILE A 60 1.76 2.83 -8.04
C ILE A 60 0.34 2.92 -7.51
N ALA A 61 0.05 3.90 -6.66
CA ALA A 61 -1.29 4.13 -6.12
C ALA A 61 -2.30 4.43 -7.24
N TYR A 62 -1.94 5.29 -8.20
CA TYR A 62 -2.78 5.59 -9.35
C TYR A 62 -3.13 4.34 -10.17
N ARG A 63 -2.13 3.50 -10.48
CA ARG A 63 -2.33 2.24 -11.22
C ARG A 63 -3.18 1.24 -10.47
N GLN A 64 -3.06 1.20 -9.15
CA GLN A 64 -3.91 0.34 -8.31
C GLN A 64 -5.37 0.83 -8.35
N THR A 65 -5.58 2.14 -8.22
CA THR A 65 -6.92 2.75 -8.34
C THR A 65 -7.54 2.51 -9.72
N GLU A 66 -6.79 2.67 -10.81
CA GLU A 66 -7.27 2.34 -12.17
C GLU A 66 -7.76 0.89 -12.26
N ARG A 67 -7.01 -0.06 -11.71
CA ARG A 67 -7.37 -1.48 -11.75
C ARG A 67 -8.64 -1.78 -10.95
N VAL A 68 -8.80 -1.16 -9.78
CA VAL A 68 -10.01 -1.31 -8.98
C VAL A 68 -11.22 -0.77 -9.73
N LEU A 69 -11.13 0.47 -10.22
CA LEU A 69 -12.22 1.12 -10.95
C LEU A 69 -12.59 0.39 -12.24
N ALA A 70 -11.59 -0.13 -12.98
CA ALA A 70 -11.84 -0.93 -14.18
C ALA A 70 -12.46 -2.31 -13.90
N THR A 71 -12.35 -2.81 -12.67
CA THR A 71 -12.99 -4.07 -12.25
C THR A 71 -14.43 -3.84 -11.78
N GLU A 72 -14.80 -2.60 -11.42
CA GLU A 72 -16.14 -2.22 -10.96
C GLU A 72 -17.07 -1.73 -12.08
N ALA A 73 -16.56 -1.53 -13.31
CA ALA A 73 -17.31 -1.13 -14.50
C ALA A 73 -17.70 -2.33 -15.38
#